data_AF-A0A317Z465-F1
#
_entry.id   AF-A0A317Z465-F1
#
_cell.length_a   1.000
_cell.length_b   1.000
_cell.length_c   1.000
_cell.angle_alpha   90.00
_cell.angle_beta   90.00
_cell.angle_gamma   90.00
#
_symmetry.space_group_name_H-M   'P 1'
#
loop_
_entity.id
_entity.type
_entity.pdbx_description
1 polymer ?
#
loop_
_entity_poly.entity_id
_entity_poly.type
_entity_poly.pdbx_seq_one_letter_code
_entity_poly.pdbx_strand_id
1 'polypeptide(L)' 'APSDKTIEEAAMIAAYFSKAGQSGQIPVDYTIIRNVHKPSGSKPGFATYDNQKTLYATPDYDMIRRLKAEEA' A
#
# COMPACT_ATOMS: atom_id res chain seq x y z
N ALA A 1 6.24 11.41 -11.33
CA ALA A 1 6.07 10.52 -10.17
C ALA A 1 4.91 11.05 -9.34
N PRO A 2 4.15 10.21 -8.63
CA PRO A 2 3.13 10.70 -7.69
C PRO A 2 3.78 11.60 -6.63
N SER A 3 2.98 12.47 -6.01
CA SER A 3 3.46 13.30 -4.90
C SER A 3 3.73 12.44 -3.66
N ASP A 4 4.62 12.89 -2.77
CA ASP A 4 4.92 12.19 -1.52
C ASP A 4 3.65 11.97 -0.69
N LYS A 5 2.76 12.98 -0.64
CA LYS A 5 1.45 12.89 0.00
C LYS A 5 0.60 11.75 -0.57
N THR A 6 0.55 11.59 -1.88
CA THR A 6 -0.20 10.52 -2.54
C THR A 6 0.38 9.14 -2.19
N ILE A 7 1.70 9.02 -2.06
CA ILE A 7 2.36 7.77 -1.65
C ILE A 7 2.00 7.46 -0.20
N GLU A 8 2.02 8.45 0.69
CA GLU A 8 1.61 8.30 2.10
C GLU A 8 0.14 7.86 2.23
N GLU A 9 -0.77 8.50 1.50
CA GLU A 9 -2.19 8.15 1.47
C GLU A 9 -2.42 6.71 0.99
N ALA A 10 -1.79 6.32 -0.11
CA ALA A 10 -1.88 4.96 -0.64
C ALA A 10 -1.33 3.94 0.37
N ALA A 11 -0.26 4.28 1.07
CA ALA A 11 0.33 3.40 2.06
C ALA A 11 -0.51 3.27 3.33
N MET A 12 -1.18 4.34 3.78
CA MET A 12 -2.17 4.25 4.87
C MET A 12 -3.32 3.30 4.52
N ILE A 13 -3.82 3.36 3.28
CA ILE A 13 -4.85 2.44 2.79
C ILE A 13 -4.33 0.99 2.78
N ALA A 14 -3.13 0.78 2.24
CA ALA A 14 -2.51 -0.55 2.19
C ALA A 14 -2.28 -1.12 3.60
N ALA A 15 -1.81 -0.28 4.53
CA ALA A 15 -1.60 -0.64 5.92
C ALA A 15 -2.91 -1.01 6.63
N TYR A 16 -3.99 -0.25 6.39
CA TYR A 16 -5.33 -0.50 6.95
C TYR A 16 -5.90 -1.85 6.53
N PHE A 17 -5.82 -2.21 5.24
CA PHE A 17 -6.30 -3.50 4.72
C PHE A 17 -5.31 -4.66 4.90
N SER A 18 -4.27 -4.47 5.72
CA SER A 18 -3.29 -5.51 6.05
C SER A 18 -3.67 -6.26 7.32
N LYS A 19 -2.96 -7.36 7.60
CA LYS A 19 -3.06 -8.07 8.88
C LYS A 19 -2.66 -7.20 10.08
N ALA A 20 -1.86 -6.16 9.87
CA ALA A 20 -1.36 -5.27 10.91
C ALA A 20 -2.22 -4.01 11.08
N GLY A 21 -3.36 -3.85 10.38
CA GLY A 21 -4.12 -2.60 10.26
C GLY A 21 -4.63 -1.93 11.55
N GLN A 22 -4.48 -2.58 12.71
CA GLN A 22 -4.77 -2.00 14.03
C GLN A 22 -3.50 -1.51 14.78
N SER A 23 -2.32 -1.67 14.18
CA SER A 23 -1.03 -1.29 14.74
C SER A 23 -0.55 0.05 14.18
N GLY A 24 0.31 0.74 14.93
CA GLY A 24 1.04 1.91 14.43
C GLY A 24 2.35 1.52 13.75
N GLN A 25 2.85 2.40 12.87
CA GLN A 25 4.14 2.25 12.17
C GLN A 25 4.28 0.91 11.43
N ILE A 26 3.32 0.60 10.57
CA ILE A 26 3.32 -0.58 9.72
C ILE A 26 4.25 -0.34 8.52
N PRO A 27 5.24 -1.21 8.27
CA PRO A 27 6.07 -1.10 7.08
C PRO A 27 5.27 -1.44 5.83
N VAL A 28 5.29 -0.55 4.85
CA VAL A 28 4.64 -0.71 3.55
C VAL A 28 5.67 -0.51 2.46
N ASP A 29 5.78 -1.49 1.56
CA ASP A 29 6.67 -1.42 0.42
C ASP A 29 5.95 -0.80 -0.78
N TYR A 30 6.63 0.11 -1.47
CA TYR A 30 6.20 0.62 -2.76
C TYR A 30 7.32 0.51 -3.79
N THR A 31 6.91 0.20 -5.02
CA THR A 31 7.79 0.09 -6.18
C THR A 31 6.97 0.41 -7.42
N ILE A 32 7.65 0.60 -8.54
CA ILE A 32 6.99 0.81 -9.84
C ILE A 32 6.43 -0.52 -10.38
N ILE A 33 5.31 -0.47 -11.10
CA ILE A 33 4.59 -1.69 -11.53
C ILE A 33 5.45 -2.68 -12.34
N ARG A 34 6.40 -2.18 -13.14
CA ARG A 34 7.30 -3.04 -13.94
C ARG A 34 8.21 -3.95 -13.10
N ASN A 35 8.45 -3.58 -11.84
CA ASN A 35 9.27 -4.34 -10.90
C ASN A 35 8.46 -5.48 -10.24
N VAL A 36 7.13 -5.50 -10.41
CA VAL A 36 6.25 -6.52 -9.85
C VAL A 36 6.05 -7.65 -10.86
N HIS A 37 6.31 -8.88 -10.44
CA HIS A 37 6.17 -10.09 -11.25
C HIS A 37 5.24 -11.10 -10.58
N LYS A 38 4.41 -11.75 -11.39
CA LYS A 38 3.64 -12.92 -10.99
C LYS A 38 4.37 -14.18 -11.47
N PRO A 39 4.92 -15.01 -10.58
CA PRO A 39 5.55 -16.26 -10.99
C PRO A 39 4.56 -17.20 -11.68
N SER A 40 5.00 -17.88 -12.73
CA SER A 40 4.15 -18.84 -13.44
C SER A 40 3.68 -19.95 -12.50
N GLY A 41 2.38 -20.26 -12.54
CA GLY A 41 1.77 -21.27 -11.67
C GLY A 41 1.48 -20.81 -10.23
N SER A 42 1.74 -19.55 -9.87
CA SER A 42 1.40 -19.04 -8.53
C SER A 42 -0.11 -18.81 -8.35
N LYS A 43 -0.58 -18.87 -7.10
CA LYS A 43 -1.98 -18.62 -6.75
C LYS A 43 -2.37 -17.15 -7.04
N PRO A 44 -3.64 -16.86 -7.36
CA PRO A 44 -4.13 -15.49 -7.46
C PRO A 44 -3.78 -14.66 -6.21
N GLY A 45 -3.34 -13.42 -6.42
CA GLY A 45 -2.89 -12.53 -5.35
C GLY A 45 -1.43 -12.71 -4.93
N PHE A 46 -0.72 -13.76 -5.39
CA PHE A 46 0.71 -13.92 -5.13
C PHE A 46 1.55 -13.16 -6.16
N ALA A 47 2.43 -12.28 -5.69
CA ALA A 47 3.38 -11.54 -6.49
C ALA A 47 4.74 -11.45 -5.78
N THR A 48 5.79 -11.33 -6.57
CA THR A 48 7.17 -11.03 -6.14
C THR A 48 7.57 -9.68 -6.71
N TYR A 49 8.47 -8.96 -6.05
CA TYR A 49 8.92 -7.65 -6.50
C TYR A 49 10.38 -7.39 -6.12
N ASP A 50 10.99 -6.46 -6.83
CA ASP A 50 12.33 -5.96 -6.54
C ASP A 50 12.35 -4.41 -6.46
N ASN A 51 13.51 -3.90 -6.04
CA ASN A 51 13.84 -2.47 -6.01
C ASN A 51 12.78 -1.60 -5.29
N GLN A 52 12.22 -2.13 -4.20
CA GLN A 52 11.25 -1.44 -3.38
C GLN A 52 11.89 -0.39 -2.47
N LYS A 53 11.06 0.55 -2.04
CA LYS A 53 11.31 1.40 -0.89
C LYS A 53 10.27 1.11 0.17
N THR A 54 10.66 1.14 1.43
CA THR A 54 9.77 0.93 2.57
C THR A 54 9.42 2.27 3.19
N LEU A 55 8.15 2.49 3.47
CA LEU A 55 7.66 3.58 4.31
C LEU A 55 6.98 3.00 5.55
N TYR A 56 6.86 3.80 6.60
CA TYR A 56 6.12 3.41 7.81
C TYR A 56 4.82 4.20 7.88
N ALA A 57 3.69 3.51 7.82
CA ALA A 57 2.37 4.12 7.84
C ALA A 57 1.63 3.79 9.14
N THR A 58 0.85 4.75 9.65
CA THR A 58 -0.13 4.51 10.71
C THR A 58 -1.52 4.71 10.10
N PRO A 59 -2.39 3.69 10.10
CA PRO A 59 -3.73 3.81 9.54
C PRO A 59 -4.58 4.88 10.26
N ASP A 60 -5.24 5.74 9.50
CA ASP A 60 -6.27 6.68 9.99
C ASP A 60 -7.61 6.35 9.32
N TYR A 61 -8.56 5.87 10.11
CA TYR A 61 -9.87 5.45 9.63
C TYR A 61 -10.71 6.60 9.06
N ASP A 62 -10.64 7.77 9.67
CA ASP A 62 -11.43 8.92 9.22
C ASP A 62 -10.88 9.47 7.91
N MET A 63 -9.56 9.52 7.78
CA MET A 63 -8.90 9.90 6.53
C MET A 63 -9.24 8.92 5.40
N ILE A 64 -9.13 7.61 5.64
CA ILE A 64 -9.43 6.57 4.63
C ILE A 64 -10.89 6.64 4.18
N ARG A 65 -11.83 6.91 5.11
CA ARG A 65 -13.24 7.10 4.76
C ARG A 65 -13.47 8.33 3.89
N ARG A 66 -12.76 9.43 4.13
CA ARG A 66 -12.85 10.65 3.31
C ARG A 66 -12.35 10.39 1.89
N LEU A 67 -11.19 9.74 1.76
CA LEU A 67 -10.63 9.39 0.44
C LEU A 67 -11.60 8.55 -0.40
N LYS A 68 -12.33 7.61 0.22
CA LYS A 68 -13.36 6.82 -0.46
C LYS A 68 -14.57 7.68 -0.90
N ALA A 69 -14.92 8.71 -0.14
CA ALA A 69 -16.05 9.58 -0.46
C ALA A 69 -15.72 10.60 -1.56
N GLU A 70 -14.45 10.99 -1.70
CA GLU A 70 -13.96 11.90 -2.74
C GLU A 70 -13.82 11.22 -4.12
N GLU A 71 -13.88 9.89 -4.19
CA GLU A 71 -13.87 9.12 -5.45
C GLU A 71 -15.26 9.07 -6.14
N ALA A 72 -16.33 9.50 -5.44
CA ALA A 72 -17.72 9.49 -5.91
C ALA A 72 -18.15 10.82 -6.53
#